data_AF-A0A7S3J9R9-F1
#
_entry.id   AF-A0A7S3J9R9-F1
#
_cell.length_a   1.000
_cell.length_b   1.000
_cell.length_c   1.000
_cell.angle_alpha   90.00
_cell.angle_beta   90.00
_cell.angle_gamma   90.00
#
_symmetry.space_group_name_H-M   'P 1'
#
loop_
_entity.id
_entity.type
_entity.pdbx_description
1 polymer ?
#
loop_
_entity_poly.entity_id
_entity_poly.type
_entity_poly.pdbx_seq_one_letter_code
_entity_poly.pdbx_strand_id
1 'polypeptide(L)'
;LKIRSSPFVFVIPAILEALRSIFFLISISYVPASVSNMMGALIVVVTTFLVWAFLRKSFYRQHLLGIALIVVGVSLVVVAVTTQSSSQAYSTGELLFGIGMMCTSVFIQSAQYIVEEKLLGNLYITA
;
A
#
# COMPACT_ATOMS: atom_id res chain seq x y z
N LEU A 1 11.38 -1.02 33.38
CA LEU A 1 11.17 -1.01 31.91
C LEU A 1 12.51 -1.26 31.21
N LYS A 2 12.93 -2.53 31.15
CA LYS A 2 14.19 -2.93 30.51
C LYS A 2 13.87 -3.41 29.10
N ILE A 3 13.83 -2.47 28.16
CA ILE A 3 13.65 -2.75 26.73
C ILE A 3 14.94 -3.41 26.24
N ARG A 4 15.06 -4.73 26.41
CA ARG A 4 16.08 -5.53 25.73
C ARG A 4 15.43 -6.25 24.56
N SER A 5 14.79 -5.48 23.69
CA SER A 5 14.58 -5.88 22.30
C SER A 5 15.71 -5.25 21.53
N SER A 6 16.60 -6.05 20.96
CA SER A 6 17.70 -5.55 20.15
C SER A 6 17.15 -4.56 19.09
N PRO A 7 17.63 -3.30 19.03
CA PRO A 7 17.14 -2.30 18.07
C PRO A 7 17.24 -2.78 16.61
N PHE A 8 18.06 -3.79 16.36
CA PHE A 8 18.17 -4.54 15.11
C PHE A 8 16.85 -5.15 14.59
N VAL A 9 15.87 -5.45 15.45
CA VAL A 9 14.60 -6.06 15.00
C VAL A 9 13.72 -5.05 14.25
N PHE A 10 13.83 -3.76 14.56
CA PHE A 10 13.13 -2.68 13.84
C PHE A 10 13.84 -2.25 12.54
N VAL A 11 15.04 -2.74 12.28
CA VAL A 11 15.79 -2.40 11.05
C VAL A 11 15.11 -3.02 9.83
N ILE A 12 14.49 -4.20 9.97
CA ILE A 12 13.79 -4.90 8.89
C ILE A 12 12.62 -4.07 8.33
N PRO A 13 11.63 -3.64 9.13
CA PRO A 13 10.54 -2.80 8.62
C PRO A 13 11.05 -1.44 8.11
N ALA A 14 12.09 -0.85 8.73
CA ALA A 14 12.67 0.41 8.27
C ALA A 14 13.30 0.32 6.86
N ILE A 15 13.96 -0.78 6.52
CA ILE A 15 14.51 -1.00 5.17
C ILE A 15 13.37 -1.13 4.15
N LEU A 16 12.30 -1.85 4.49
CA LEU A 16 11.13 -1.98 3.62
C LEU A 16 10.44 -0.63 3.39
N GLU A 17 10.33 0.20 4.42
CA GLU A 17 9.76 1.54 4.31
C GLU A 17 10.60 2.46 3.43
N ALA A 18 11.93 2.40 3.57
CA ALA A 18 12.85 3.16 2.73
C ALA A 18 12.73 2.73 1.26
N LEU A 19 12.70 1.42 1.00
CA LEU A 19 12.53 0.87 -0.35
C LEU A 19 11.20 1.34 -0.96
N ARG A 20 10.10 1.22 -0.23
CA ARG A 20 8.80 1.72 -0.65
C ARG A 20 8.84 3.21 -1.01
N SER A 21 9.47 4.02 -0.17
CA SER A 21 9.52 5.47 -0.34
C SER A 21 10.26 5.85 -1.64
N ILE A 22 11.31 5.11 -2.02
CA ILE A 22 12.01 5.29 -3.30
C ILE A 22 11.04 5.06 -4.47
N PHE A 23 10.32 3.94 -4.47
CA PHE A 23 9.35 3.64 -5.53
C PHE A 23 8.20 4.66 -5.58
N PHE A 24 7.72 5.11 -4.42
CA PHE A 24 6.66 6.10 -4.33
C PHE A 24 7.11 7.48 -4.87
N LEU A 25 8.33 7.90 -4.56
CA LEU A 25 8.91 9.14 -5.09
C LEU A 25 9.09 9.11 -6.62
N ILE A 26 9.41 7.94 -7.18
CA ILE A 26 9.42 7.75 -8.63
C ILE A 26 8.00 7.89 -9.18
N SER A 27 7.00 7.24 -8.59
CA SER A 27 5.60 7.33 -9.06
C SER A 27 5.02 8.73 -9.07
N ILE A 28 5.22 9.51 -7.99
CA ILE A 28 4.66 10.87 -7.91
C ILE A 28 5.32 11.84 -8.92
N SER A 29 6.50 11.48 -9.45
CA SER A 29 7.14 12.23 -10.52
C SER A 29 6.46 12.04 -11.88
N TYR A 30 5.74 10.93 -12.07
CA TYR A 30 5.04 10.58 -13.32
C TYR A 30 3.52 10.71 -13.23
N VAL A 31 2.97 10.99 -12.05
CA VAL A 31 1.53 10.98 -11.78
C VAL A 31 1.16 12.19 -10.92
N PRO A 32 0.07 12.91 -11.22
CA PRO A 32 -0.39 14.02 -10.38
C PRO A 32 -0.60 13.60 -8.92
N ALA A 33 -0.28 14.49 -7.98
CA ALA A 33 -0.40 14.22 -6.54
C ALA A 33 -1.81 13.76 -6.11
N SER A 34 -2.86 14.26 -6.78
CA SER A 34 -4.25 13.84 -6.53
C SER A 34 -4.46 12.34 -6.79
N VAL A 35 -3.99 11.84 -7.94
CA VAL A 35 -4.11 10.43 -8.32
C VAL A 35 -3.27 9.54 -7.40
N SER A 36 -2.07 10.00 -7.03
CA SER A 36 -1.19 9.28 -6.10
C SER A 36 -1.77 9.17 -4.69
N ASN A 37 -2.55 10.15 -4.21
CA ASN A 37 -3.23 10.02 -2.92
C ASN A 37 -4.45 9.09 -2.99
N MET A 38 -5.18 9.11 -4.12
CA MET A 38 -6.33 8.22 -4.34
C MET A 38 -5.92 6.76 -4.45
N MET A 39 -4.85 6.47 -5.21
CA MET A 39 -4.24 5.14 -5.29
C MET A 39 -3.67 4.68 -3.93
N GLY A 40 -3.32 5.61 -3.04
CA GLY A 40 -2.92 5.30 -1.67
C GLY A 40 -4.01 4.55 -0.89
N ALA A 41 -5.29 4.79 -1.17
CA ALA A 41 -6.40 4.06 -0.55
C ALA A 41 -6.46 2.57 -0.94
N LEU A 42 -5.84 2.18 -2.06
CA LEU A 42 -5.74 0.77 -2.49
C LEU A 42 -5.00 -0.10 -1.47
N ILE A 43 -4.15 0.52 -0.64
CA ILE A 43 -3.39 -0.21 0.37
C ILE A 43 -4.26 -1.00 1.33
N VAL A 44 -5.43 -0.48 1.67
CA VAL A 44 -6.35 -1.12 2.60
C VAL A 44 -6.84 -2.45 2.00
N VAL A 45 -7.12 -2.48 0.70
CA VAL A 45 -7.56 -3.69 -0.01
C VAL A 45 -6.44 -4.71 -0.08
N VAL A 46 -5.24 -4.29 -0.51
CA VAL A 46 -4.09 -5.18 -0.65
C VAL A 46 -3.70 -5.76 0.71
N THR A 47 -3.62 -4.93 1.74
CA THR A 47 -3.29 -5.38 3.11
C THR A 47 -4.36 -6.32 3.66
N THR A 48 -5.64 -6.04 3.44
CA THR A 48 -6.74 -6.91 3.89
C THR A 48 -6.67 -8.28 3.22
N PHE A 49 -6.40 -8.33 1.91
CA PHE A 49 -6.20 -9.57 1.18
C PHE A 49 -4.99 -10.35 1.70
N LEU A 50 -3.89 -9.65 1.96
CA LEU A 50 -2.64 -10.25 2.40
C LEU A 50 -2.74 -10.77 3.85
N VAL A 51 -3.46 -10.07 4.73
CA VAL A 51 -3.81 -10.52 6.10
C VAL A 51 -4.76 -11.72 6.07
N TRP A 52 -5.73 -11.75 5.16
CA TRP A 52 -6.58 -12.93 4.97
C TRP A 52 -5.76 -14.16 4.59
N ALA A 53 -4.83 -14.00 3.63
CA ALA A 53 -3.97 -15.07 3.17
C ALA A 53 -2.95 -15.56 4.23
N PHE A 54 -2.27 -14.64 4.93
CA PHE A 54 -1.19 -14.98 5.86
C PHE A 54 -1.63 -15.24 7.31
N LEU A 55 -2.70 -14.57 7.77
CA LEU A 55 -3.12 -14.59 9.17
C LEU A 55 -4.45 -15.34 9.38
N ARG A 56 -5.10 -15.81 8.30
CA ARG A 56 -6.33 -16.64 8.33
C ARG A 56 -7.44 -16.05 9.23
N LYS A 57 -7.50 -14.72 9.34
CA LYS A 57 -8.50 -14.04 10.18
C LYS A 57 -9.87 -14.07 9.49
N SER A 58 -10.92 -14.39 10.24
CA SER A 58 -12.31 -14.39 9.74
C SER A 58 -12.82 -12.95 9.64
N PHE A 59 -13.26 -12.54 8.45
CA PHE A 59 -13.77 -11.19 8.21
C PHE A 59 -15.29 -11.14 8.39
N TYR A 60 -15.76 -10.13 9.11
CA TYR A 60 -17.17 -9.81 9.25
C TYR A 60 -17.75 -9.23 7.95
N ARG A 61 -19.06 -9.44 7.69
CA ARG A 61 -19.75 -9.04 6.44
C ARG A 61 -19.61 -7.55 6.09
N GLN A 62 -19.41 -6.68 7.09
CA GLN A 62 -19.22 -5.25 6.90
C GLN A 62 -17.88 -4.90 6.21
N HIS A 63 -16.83 -5.70 6.39
CA HIS A 63 -15.54 -5.49 5.72
C HIS A 63 -15.63 -5.74 4.21
N LEU A 64 -16.50 -6.65 3.78
CA LEU A 64 -16.73 -6.95 2.37
C LEU A 64 -17.30 -5.74 1.61
N LEU A 65 -18.19 -4.97 2.24
CA LEU A 65 -18.78 -3.77 1.66
C LEU A 65 -17.72 -2.67 1.49
N GLY A 66 -16.85 -2.49 2.48
CA GLY A 66 -15.72 -1.56 2.39
C GLY A 66 -14.74 -1.92 1.26
N ILE A 67 -14.38 -3.20 1.14
CA ILE A 67 -13.50 -3.66 0.06
C ILE A 67 -14.14 -3.42 -1.31
N ALA A 68 -15.41 -3.76 -1.47
CA ALA A 68 -16.13 -3.54 -2.73
C ALA A 68 -16.15 -2.05 -3.12
N LEU A 69 -16.40 -1.16 -2.16
CA LEU A 69 -16.42 0.28 -2.40
C LEU A 69 -15.06 0.84 -2.80
N ILE A 70 -13.96 0.34 -2.20
CA ILE A 70 -12.61 0.77 -2.57
C ILE A 70 -12.25 0.27 -3.98
N VAL A 71 -12.61 -0.97 -4.32
CA VAL A 71 -12.39 -1.52 -5.68
C VAL A 71 -13.11 -0.67 -6.73
N VAL A 72 -14.36 -0.26 -6.46
CA VAL A 72 -15.11 0.65 -7.33
C VAL A 72 -14.41 2.00 -7.44
N GLY A 73 -13.99 2.61 -6.32
CA GLY A 73 -13.27 3.88 -6.32
C GLY A 73 -11.97 3.83 -7.14
N VAL A 74 -11.18 2.77 -6.97
CA VAL A 74 -9.93 2.56 -7.71
C VAL A 74 -10.19 2.39 -9.21
N SER A 75 -11.22 1.62 -9.60
CA SER A 75 -11.57 1.45 -11.01
C SER A 75 -11.96 2.78 -11.66
N LEU A 76 -12.69 3.64 -10.93
CA LEU A 76 -13.10 4.95 -11.40
C LEU A 76 -11.90 5.89 -11.56
N VAL A 77 -10.94 5.84 -10.64
CA VAL A 77 -9.70 6.63 -10.73
C VAL A 77 -8.89 6.23 -11.97
N VAL A 78 -8.73 4.93 -12.24
CA VAL A 78 -8.00 4.47 -13.44
C VAL A 78 -8.68 4.97 -14.72
N VAL A 79 -10.01 4.83 -14.81
CA VAL A 79 -10.79 5.33 -15.96
C VAL A 79 -10.69 6.85 -16.10
N ALA A 80 -10.74 7.59 -14.99
CA ALA A 80 -10.61 9.04 -15.01
C ALA A 80 -9.24 9.47 -15.53
N VAL A 81 -8.16 8.81 -15.11
CA VAL A 81 -6.80 9.11 -15.57
C VAL A 81 -6.62 8.78 -17.04
N THR A 82 -7.11 7.64 -17.52
CA THR A 82 -7.01 7.28 -18.95
C THR A 82 -7.84 8.21 -19.84
N THR A 83 -8.97 8.73 -19.34
CA THR A 83 -9.84 9.64 -20.10
C THR A 83 -9.29 11.08 -20.11
N GLN A 84 -8.66 11.51 -19.02
CA GLN A 84 -8.04 12.85 -18.92
C GLN A 84 -6.63 12.93 -19.53
N SER A 85 -6.09 11.81 -20.01
CA SER A 85 -4.73 11.76 -20.58
C SER A 85 -4.55 12.71 -21.77
N SER A 86 -5.61 13.05 -22.50
CA SER A 86 -5.59 14.00 -23.62
C SER A 86 -5.58 15.48 -23.20
N SER A 87 -5.85 15.79 -21.93
CA SER A 87 -5.80 17.16 -21.37
C SER A 87 -4.60 17.42 -20.46
N GLN A 88 -3.82 16.38 -20.16
CA GLN A 88 -2.66 16.45 -19.29
C GLN A 88 -1.38 16.58 -20.13
N ALA A 89 -0.34 17.21 -19.55
CA ALA A 89 0.97 17.35 -20.18
C ALA A 89 1.78 16.03 -20.24
N TYR A 90 1.23 14.95 -19.68
CA TYR A 90 1.86 13.64 -19.59
C TYR A 90 1.29 12.69 -20.65
N SER A 91 2.16 11.93 -21.30
CA SER A 91 1.70 10.87 -22.22
C SER A 91 0.98 9.77 -21.43
N THR A 92 -0.04 9.15 -22.04
CA THR A 92 -0.74 7.99 -21.45
C THR A 92 0.22 6.89 -21.00
N GLY A 93 1.32 6.68 -21.74
CA GLY A 93 2.34 5.69 -21.40
C GLY A 93 3.11 6.01 -20.12
N GLU A 94 3.41 7.29 -19.87
CA GLU A 94 4.13 7.74 -18.67
C GLU A 94 3.24 7.65 -17.44
N LEU A 95 1.95 8.02 -17.58
CA LEU A 95 0.96 7.88 -16.53
C LEU A 95 0.76 6.41 -16.14
N LEU A 96 0.65 5.51 -17.13
CA LEU A 96 0.48 4.08 -16.89
C LEU A 96 1.71 3.47 -16.19
N PHE A 97 2.91 3.89 -16.62
CA PHE A 97 4.17 3.48 -15.97
C PHE A 97 4.21 3.95 -14.51
N GLY A 98 3.82 5.20 -14.25
CA GLY A 98 3.74 5.75 -12.90
C GLY A 98 2.73 5.02 -12.00
N ILE A 99 1.56 4.64 -12.53
CA ILE A 99 0.58 3.81 -11.82
C ILE A 99 1.15 2.41 -11.53
N GLY A 100 1.85 1.79 -12.48
CA GLY A 100 2.48 0.48 -12.29
C GLY A 100 3.55 0.47 -11.18
N MET A 101 4.42 1.48 -11.18
CA MET A 101 5.39 1.70 -10.11
C MET A 101 4.69 1.93 -8.76
N MET A 102 3.53 2.59 -8.79
CA MET A 102 2.80 2.92 -7.58
C MET A 102 2.16 1.67 -6.96
N CYS A 103 1.54 0.83 -7.78
CA CYS A 103 1.04 -0.48 -7.34
C CYS A 103 2.14 -1.29 -6.65
N THR A 104 3.34 -1.32 -7.23
CA THR A 104 4.51 -2.00 -6.65
C THR A 104 4.85 -1.44 -5.27
N SER A 105 4.83 -0.11 -5.08
CA SER A 105 5.05 0.52 -3.78
C SER A 105 4.00 0.11 -2.74
N VAL A 106 2.72 0.01 -3.15
CA VAL A 106 1.62 -0.39 -2.27
C VAL A 106 1.78 -1.84 -1.80
N PHE A 107 2.25 -2.74 -2.67
CA PHE A 107 2.57 -4.11 -2.28
C PHE A 107 3.68 -4.15 -1.23
N ILE A 108 4.77 -3.39 -1.40
CA ILE A 108 5.87 -3.33 -0.42
C ILE A 108 5.37 -2.78 0.92
N GLN A 109 4.54 -1.72 0.90
CA GLN A 109 3.96 -1.15 2.12
C GLN A 109 3.07 -2.17 2.85
N SER A 110 2.24 -2.91 2.12
CA SER A 110 1.39 -3.93 2.73
C SER A 110 2.20 -5.07 3.36
N ALA A 111 3.35 -5.44 2.77
CA ALA A 111 4.26 -6.42 3.34
C ALA A 111 4.93 -5.89 4.63
N GLN A 112 5.33 -4.60 4.68
CA GLN A 112 5.83 -3.97 5.90
C GLN A 112 4.81 -4.09 7.04
N TYR A 113 3.54 -3.79 6.78
CA TYR A 113 2.50 -3.86 7.81
C TYR A 113 2.34 -5.27 8.40
N ILE A 114 2.45 -6.32 7.58
CA ILE A 114 2.39 -7.71 8.09
C ILE A 114 3.63 -8.04 8.94
N VAL A 115 4.81 -7.61 8.51
CA VAL A 115 6.05 -7.81 9.28
C VAL A 115 5.94 -7.12 10.64
N GLU A 116 5.43 -5.89 10.68
CA GLU A 116 5.18 -5.15 11.91
C GLU A 116 4.13 -5.83 12.79
N GLU A 117 3.02 -6.31 12.21
CA GLU A 117 1.99 -7.03 12.97
C GLU A 117 2.53 -8.32 13.61
N LYS A 118 3.37 -9.08 12.90
CA LYS A 118 4.02 -10.29 13.46
C LYS A 118 5.07 -9.97 14.52
N LEU A 119 5.81 -8.89 14.35
CA LEU A 119 6.89 -8.46 15.25
C LEU A 119 6.31 -7.90 16.56
N LEU A 120 5.31 -7.03 16.46
CA LEU A 120 4.57 -6.51 17.62
C LEU A 120 3.78 -7.63 18.30
N GLY A 121 3.12 -8.51 17.55
CA GLY A 121 2.43 -9.67 18.10
C GLY A 121 3.32 -10.52 19.01
N ASN A 122 4.54 -10.85 18.59
CA ASN A 122 5.49 -11.61 19.42
C ASN A 122 5.97 -10.85 20.67
N LEU A 123 6.09 -9.52 20.59
CA LEU A 123 6.54 -8.70 21.72
C LEU A 123 5.49 -8.65 22.84
N TYR A 124 4.21 -8.52 22.49
CA TYR A 124 3.10 -8.50 23.46
C TYR A 124 2.86 -9.86 24.13
N ILE A 125 3.16 -10.98 23.48
CA ILE A 125 2.96 -12.33 24.05
C ILE A 125 4.08 -12.70 25.06
N THR A 126 5.19 -11.95 25.08
CA THR A 126 6.35 -12.24 25.94
C THR A 126 6.43 -11.32 27.17
N ALA A 127 5.57 -10.30 27.29
CA ALA A 127 5.50 -9.35 28.40
C ALA A 127 4.42 -9.74 29.42
#